data_AF-A0A226I6G5-F1
#
_entry.id   AF-A0A226I6G5-F1
#
_cell.length_a   1.000
_cell.length_b   1.000
_cell.length_c   1.000
_cell.angle_alpha   90.00
_cell.angle_beta   90.00
_cell.angle_gamma   90.00
#
_symmetry.space_group_name_H-M   'P 1'
#
loop_
_entity.id
_entity.type
_entity.pdbx_description
1 polymer ?
#
loop_
_entity_poly.entity_id
_entity_poly.type
_entity_poly.pdbx_seq_one_letter_code
_entity_poly.pdbx_strand_id
1 'polypeptide(L)'
;MKFIFSLQTCLLTIKQINIMTPLENALQIEIEKLKKQNELMRQLSTVEGFSFYYYTNCKNHSTNKEAFNFVNDQYYELFGEYRYSDFHSFKRVLIYNSRKTK
;
A
#
# COMPACT_ATOMS: atom_id res chain seq x y z
N MET A 1 21.93 47.08 24.51
CA MET A 1 20.70 46.30 24.24
C MET A 1 20.66 45.59 22.87
N LYS A 2 21.79 45.31 22.19
CA LYS A 2 21.78 44.64 20.85
C LYS A 2 22.14 43.14 20.87
N PHE A 3 22.68 42.62 21.96
CA PHE A 3 23.15 41.23 22.04
C PHE A 3 22.06 40.19 22.33
N ILE A 4 21.01 40.58 23.06
CA ILE A 4 19.93 39.65 23.45
C ILE A 4 19.07 39.25 22.23
N PHE A 5 18.81 40.19 21.32
CA PHE A 5 18.03 39.92 20.10
C PHE A 5 18.74 38.95 19.13
N SER A 6 20.08 38.94 19.10
CA SER A 6 20.88 38.05 18.23
C SER A 6 20.88 36.58 18.70
N LEU A 7 20.84 36.36 20.01
CA LEU A 7 20.76 35.01 20.60
C LEU A 7 19.35 34.42 20.44
N GLN A 8 18.33 35.26 20.55
CA GLN A 8 16.93 34.83 20.46
C GLN A 8 16.54 34.46 19.02
N THR A 9 17.12 35.12 18.01
CA THR A 9 16.97 34.72 16.61
C THR A 9 17.69 33.40 16.31
N CYS A 10 18.90 33.15 16.85
CA CYS A 10 19.59 31.86 16.67
C CYS A 10 18.84 30.68 17.33
N LEU A 11 18.23 30.87 18.50
CA LEU A 11 17.44 29.83 19.17
C LEU A 11 16.16 29.48 18.40
N LEU A 12 15.57 30.45 17.69
CA LEU A 12 14.39 30.23 16.85
C LEU A 12 14.74 29.42 15.58
N THR A 13 15.91 29.67 14.96
CA THR A 13 16.38 28.87 13.81
C THR A 13 16.76 27.45 14.21
N ILE A 14 17.40 27.23 15.37
CA ILE A 14 17.74 25.87 15.83
C ILE A 14 16.47 25.04 16.12
N LYS A 15 15.41 25.66 16.64
CA LYS A 15 14.11 24.98 16.84
C LYS A 15 13.38 24.62 15.54
N GLN A 16 13.74 25.24 14.41
CA GLN A 16 13.13 24.99 13.10
C GLN A 16 13.88 23.91 12.30
N ILE A 17 15.12 23.60 12.65
CA ILE A 17 15.87 22.51 12.05
C ILE A 17 15.56 21.24 12.86
N ASN A 18 14.37 20.68 12.66
CA ASN A 18 14.04 19.34 13.13
C ASN A 18 14.82 18.32 12.29
N ILE A 19 16.12 18.14 12.57
CA ILE A 19 16.93 17.10 11.93
C ILE A 19 16.47 15.77 12.52
N MET A 20 15.60 15.06 11.79
CA MET A 20 15.29 13.67 12.13
C MET A 20 16.59 12.88 12.19
N THR A 21 16.82 12.26 13.34
CA THR A 21 17.93 11.34 13.56
C THR A 21 17.85 10.18 12.56
N PRO A 22 18.98 9.51 12.24
CA PRO A 22 18.96 8.34 11.36
C PRO A 22 17.98 7.25 11.82
N LEU A 23 17.79 7.09 13.14
CA LEU A 23 16.82 6.18 13.71
C LEU A 23 15.37 6.61 13.41
N GLU A 24 15.04 7.89 13.60
CA GLU A 24 13.71 8.41 13.27
C GLU A 24 13.40 8.28 11.78
N ASN A 25 14.40 8.47 10.90
CA ASN A 25 14.25 8.25 9.46
C ASN A 25 13.96 6.77 9.15
N ALA A 26 14.69 5.83 9.76
CA ALA A 26 14.45 4.41 9.57
C ALA A 26 13.07 3.99 10.06
N LEU A 27 12.64 4.50 11.22
CA LEU A 27 11.30 4.27 11.77
C LEU A 27 10.20 4.84 10.87
N GLN A 28 10.41 6.03 10.31
CA GLN A 28 9.45 6.64 9.39
C GLN A 28 9.27 5.80 8.12
N ILE A 29 10.37 5.27 7.55
CA ILE A 29 10.32 4.37 6.40
C ILE A 29 9.51 3.10 6.73
N GLU A 30 9.73 2.51 7.90
CA GLU A 30 8.99 1.31 8.30
C GLU A 30 7.50 1.62 8.52
N ILE A 31 7.17 2.75 9.13
CA ILE A 31 5.77 3.21 9.29
C ILE A 31 5.11 3.36 7.91
N GLU A 32 5.79 3.97 6.94
CA GLU A 32 5.24 4.13 5.59
C GLU A 32 5.04 2.81 4.87
N LYS A 33 5.97 1.88 5.02
CA LYS A 33 5.83 0.51 4.50
C LYS A 33 4.63 -0.20 5.12
N LEU A 34 4.48 -0.17 6.44
CA LEU A 34 3.36 -0.78 7.15
C LEU A 34 2.01 -0.13 6.80
N LYS A 35 1.98 1.19 6.56
CA LYS A 35 0.79 1.89 6.07
C LYS A 35 0.38 1.39 4.69
N LYS A 36 1.33 1.29 3.76
CA LYS A 36 1.08 0.77 2.40
C LYS A 36 0.59 -0.67 2.45
N GLN A 37 1.18 -1.51 3.30
CA GLN A 37 0.72 -2.89 3.49
C GLN A 37 -0.71 -2.93 4.02
N ASN A 38 -1.04 -2.16 5.07
CA ASN A 38 -2.40 -2.09 5.60
C ASN A 38 -3.43 -1.61 4.58
N GLU A 39 -3.08 -0.62 3.76
CA GLU A 39 -3.96 -0.13 2.70
C GLU A 39 -4.21 -1.21 1.64
N LEU A 40 -3.15 -1.91 1.23
CA LEU A 40 -3.27 -3.04 0.30
C LEU A 40 -4.09 -4.19 0.90
N MET A 41 -3.90 -4.52 2.19
CA MET A 41 -4.71 -5.51 2.90
C MET A 41 -6.19 -5.13 2.87
N ARG A 42 -6.52 -3.88 3.22
CA ARG A 42 -7.90 -3.38 3.18
C ARG A 42 -8.49 -3.52 1.78
N GLN A 43 -7.75 -3.14 0.76
CA GLN A 43 -8.18 -3.25 -0.63
C GLN A 43 -8.43 -4.71 -1.03
N LEU A 44 -7.45 -5.60 -0.82
CA LEU A 44 -7.52 -6.98 -1.28
C LEU A 44 -8.47 -7.85 -0.43
N SER A 45 -8.85 -7.42 0.78
CA SER A 45 -9.77 -8.16 1.66
C SER A 45 -11.17 -8.34 1.05
N THR A 46 -11.60 -7.42 0.18
CA THR A 46 -12.92 -7.45 -0.47
C THR A 46 -12.84 -8.02 -1.87
N VAL A 47 -13.95 -8.62 -2.36
CA VAL A 47 -14.00 -9.17 -3.72
C VAL A 47 -13.86 -8.06 -4.76
N GLU A 48 -14.51 -6.92 -4.53
CA GLU A 48 -14.45 -5.75 -5.40
C GLU A 48 -13.03 -5.17 -5.45
N GLY A 49 -12.40 -4.98 -4.30
CA GLY A 49 -11.04 -4.43 -4.23
C GLY A 49 -9.98 -5.37 -4.80
N PHE A 50 -10.10 -6.69 -4.57
CA PHE A 50 -9.26 -7.68 -5.25
C PHE A 50 -9.43 -7.61 -6.77
N SER A 51 -10.68 -7.58 -7.25
CA SER A 51 -10.98 -7.51 -8.69
C SER A 51 -10.44 -6.23 -9.32
N PHE A 52 -10.62 -5.08 -8.65
CA PHE A 52 -10.08 -3.81 -9.10
C PHE A 52 -8.55 -3.85 -9.19
N TYR A 53 -7.87 -4.35 -8.15
CA TYR A 53 -6.41 -4.45 -8.13
C TYR A 53 -5.88 -5.42 -9.21
N TYR A 54 -6.62 -6.50 -9.48
CA TYR A 54 -6.36 -7.37 -10.62
C TYR A 54 -6.44 -6.60 -11.95
N TYR A 55 -7.53 -5.87 -12.20
CA TYR A 55 -7.70 -5.12 -13.46
C TYR A 55 -6.66 -4.01 -13.65
N THR A 56 -6.21 -3.36 -12.57
CA THR A 56 -5.13 -2.37 -12.66
C THR A 56 -3.80 -3.02 -13.04
N ASN A 57 -3.55 -4.25 -12.58
CA ASN A 57 -2.33 -4.99 -12.89
C ASN A 57 -2.39 -5.74 -14.24
N CYS A 58 -3.57 -5.99 -14.82
CA CYS A 58 -3.67 -6.62 -16.15
C CYS A 58 -2.84 -5.91 -17.24
N LYS A 59 -2.63 -4.59 -17.13
CA LYS A 59 -1.82 -3.82 -18.09
C LYS A 59 -0.31 -4.01 -17.92
N ASN A 60 0.12 -4.53 -16.77
CA ASN A 60 1.52 -4.68 -16.39
C ASN A 60 2.05 -6.09 -16.64
N HIS A 61 1.19 -7.02 -17.09
CA HIS A 61 1.54 -8.42 -17.29
C HIS A 61 1.13 -8.89 -18.69
N SER A 62 1.80 -9.92 -19.21
CA SER A 62 1.58 -10.41 -20.57
C SER A 62 0.27 -11.19 -20.68
N THR A 63 -0.16 -11.84 -19.59
CA THR A 63 -1.42 -12.57 -19.57
C THR A 63 -2.30 -12.23 -18.37
N ASN A 64 -3.61 -12.38 -18.55
CA ASN A 64 -4.58 -12.30 -17.45
C ASN A 64 -4.28 -13.29 -16.32
N LYS A 65 -3.73 -14.46 -16.65
CA LYS A 65 -3.37 -15.47 -15.63
C LYS A 65 -2.18 -15.00 -14.80
N GLU A 66 -1.18 -14.38 -15.41
CA GLU A 66 -0.04 -13.79 -14.69
C GLU A 66 -0.47 -12.66 -13.78
N ALA A 67 -1.33 -11.74 -14.27
CA ALA A 67 -1.88 -10.67 -13.43
C ALA A 67 -2.67 -11.25 -12.24
N PHE A 68 -3.46 -12.30 -12.46
CA PHE A 68 -4.15 -12.99 -11.37
C PHE A 68 -3.17 -13.61 -10.37
N ASN A 69 -2.17 -14.36 -10.84
CA ASN A 69 -1.18 -15.00 -9.97
C ASN A 69 -0.46 -13.96 -9.14
N PHE A 70 0.02 -12.88 -9.76
CA PHE A 70 0.66 -11.76 -9.06
C PHE A 70 -0.21 -11.23 -7.92
N VAL A 71 -1.49 -10.93 -8.18
CA VAL A 71 -2.38 -10.40 -7.14
C VAL A 71 -2.71 -11.44 -6.06
N ASN A 72 -2.86 -12.72 -6.43
CA ASN A 72 -3.13 -13.80 -5.48
C ASN A 72 -1.90 -14.11 -4.61
N ASP A 73 -0.69 -13.94 -5.14
CA ASP A 73 0.56 -14.02 -4.40
C ASP A 73 0.70 -12.82 -3.44
N GLN A 74 0.39 -11.60 -3.89
CA GLN A 74 0.33 -10.44 -2.98
C GLN A 74 -0.69 -10.64 -1.84
N TYR A 75 -1.81 -11.32 -2.12
CA TYR A 75 -2.76 -11.71 -1.08
C TYR A 75 -2.16 -12.74 -0.12
N TYR A 76 -1.49 -13.77 -0.63
CA TYR A 76 -0.82 -14.78 0.19
C TYR A 76 0.21 -14.17 1.14
N GLU A 77 1.06 -13.26 0.65
CA GLU A 77 2.07 -12.59 1.47
C GLU A 77 1.47 -11.76 2.62
N LEU A 78 0.24 -11.26 2.44
CA LEU A 78 -0.44 -10.44 3.45
C LEU A 78 -1.31 -11.23 4.42
N PHE A 79 -1.92 -12.33 3.97
CA PHE A 79 -2.94 -13.08 4.72
C PHE A 79 -2.50 -14.49 5.12
N GLY A 80 -1.42 -15.01 4.54
CA GLY A 80 -0.89 -16.36 4.79
C GLY A 80 -1.64 -17.48 4.08
N GLU A 81 -2.63 -17.16 3.24
CA GLU A 81 -3.41 -18.11 2.46
C GLU A 81 -3.79 -17.53 1.10
N TYR A 82 -4.06 -18.39 0.12
CA TYR A 82 -4.54 -17.96 -1.19
C TYR A 82 -6.03 -17.65 -1.14
N ARG A 83 -6.43 -16.48 -1.65
CA ARG A 83 -7.86 -16.10 -1.73
C ARG A 83 -8.65 -17.02 -2.67
N TYR A 84 -8.02 -17.41 -3.77
CA TYR A 84 -8.60 -18.23 -4.81
C TYR A 84 -7.66 -19.41 -5.11
N SER A 85 -8.24 -20.59 -5.34
CA SER A 85 -7.47 -21.80 -5.67
C SER A 85 -6.71 -21.67 -6.99
N ASP A 86 -7.35 -21.02 -7.97
CA ASP A 86 -6.82 -20.86 -9.32
C ASP A 86 -7.57 -19.75 -10.09
N PHE A 87 -7.04 -19.41 -11.26
CA PHE A 87 -7.62 -18.37 -12.12
C PHE A 87 -9.04 -18.69 -12.60
N HIS A 88 -9.39 -19.96 -12.76
CA HIS A 88 -10.74 -20.34 -13.18
C HIS A 88 -11.75 -20.13 -12.04
N SER A 89 -11.39 -20.42 -10.80
CA SER A 89 -12.20 -20.13 -9.61
C SER A 89 -12.50 -18.64 -9.47
N PHE A 90 -11.49 -17.78 -9.69
CA PHE A 90 -11.64 -16.33 -9.67
C PHE A 90 -12.56 -15.83 -10.80
N LYS A 91 -12.41 -16.36 -12.02
CA LYS A 91 -13.29 -15.99 -13.15
C LYS A 91 -14.76 -16.26 -12.88
N ARG A 92 -15.11 -17.33 -12.18
CA ARG A 92 -16.51 -17.60 -11.80
C ARG A 92 -17.07 -16.51 -10.90
N VAL A 93 -16.27 -16.01 -9.96
CA VAL A 93 -16.64 -14.90 -9.07
C VAL A 93 -16.84 -13.61 -9.87
N LEU A 94 -15.96 -13.30 -10.82
CA LEU A 94 -16.12 -12.14 -11.71
C LEU A 94 -17.42 -12.22 -12.51
N ILE A 95 -17.73 -13.38 -13.09
CA ILE A 95 -18.96 -13.59 -13.86
C ILE A 95 -20.18 -13.39 -12.95
N TYR A 96 -20.18 -13.98 -11.76
CA TYR A 96 -21.27 -13.82 -10.80
C TYR A 96 -21.50 -12.35 -10.44
N ASN A 97 -20.44 -11.62 -10.10
CA ASN A 97 -20.53 -10.20 -9.74
C ASN A 97 -21.03 -9.34 -10.90
N SER A 98 -20.56 -9.59 -12.13
CA SER A 98 -21.01 -8.84 -13.31
C SER A 98 -22.51 -9.00 -13.61
N ARG A 99 -23.12 -10.10 -13.17
CA ARG A 99 -24.57 -10.34 -13.31
C ARG A 99 -25.39 -9.65 -12.24
N LYS A 100 -24.82 -9.39 -11.06
CA LYS A 100 -25.49 -8.72 -9.94
C LYS A 100 -25.66 -7.21 -10.16
N THR A 101 -24.80 -6.62 -11.00
CA THR A 101 -24.81 -5.19 -11.32
C THR A 101 -25.69 -4.83 -12.53
N LYS A 102 -26.34 -5.81 -13.17
CA LYS A 102 -27.33 -5.63 -14.24
C LYS A 102 -28.74 -5.76 -13.66
#